data_AF-A0A3D1B593-F1
#
_entry.id   AF-A0A3D1B593-F1
#
_cell.length_a   1.000
_cell.length_b   1.000
_cell.length_c   1.000
_cell.angle_alpha   90.00
_cell.angle_beta   90.00
_cell.angle_gamma   90.00
#
_symmetry.space_group_name_H-M   'P 1'
#
loop_
_entity.id
_entity.type
_entity.pdbx_description
1 polymer ?
#
loop_
_entity_poly.entity_id
_entity_poly.type
_entity_poly.pdbx_seq_one_letter_code
_entity_poly.pdbx_strand_id
1 'polypeptide(L)'
;FIQPQDLGLAAPPQAEVRSERLPLPAVESGKAALRASGKWAEYQHVIDTIRKFDGHKTKAAASLGMTSRALRYRLNAMREQGIELNF
;
A
#
# COMPACT_ATOMS: atom_id res chain seq x y z
N PHE A 1 -21.86 35.18 27.74
CA PHE A 1 -21.52 34.04 26.86
C PHE A 1 -20.06 33.73 27.05
N ILE A 2 -19.72 32.58 27.61
CA ILE A 2 -18.31 32.19 27.81
C ILE A 2 -17.87 31.52 26.51
N GLN A 3 -16.80 32.03 25.91
CA GLN A 3 -16.26 31.51 24.66
C GLN A 3 -15.27 30.37 25.00
N PRO A 4 -15.10 29.36 24.11
CA PRO A 4 -14.25 28.20 24.37
C PRO A 4 -12.76 28.55 24.62
N GLN A 5 -12.33 29.74 24.21
CA GLN A 5 -10.98 30.27 24.44
C GLN A 5 -10.75 30.81 25.86
N ASP A 6 -11.82 31.10 26.63
CA ASP A 6 -11.71 31.55 28.03
C ASP A 6 -11.26 30.43 28.99
N LEU A 7 -11.33 29.16 28.56
CA LEU A 7 -10.93 27.99 29.35
C LEU A 7 -9.48 27.53 29.11
N GLY A 8 -8.67 28.30 28.38
CA GLY A 8 -7.23 28.00 28.22
C GLY A 8 -6.90 26.74 27.40
N LEU A 9 -7.87 26.16 26.69
CA LEU A 9 -7.58 25.15 25.66
C LEU A 9 -7.09 25.87 24.40
N ALA A 10 -5.79 26.13 24.34
CA ALA A 10 -5.13 26.51 23.09
C ALA A 10 -5.45 25.46 22.02
N ALA A 11 -6.06 25.91 20.93
CA ALA A 11 -6.24 25.11 19.74
C ALA A 11 -4.85 24.59 19.30
N PRO A 12 -4.63 23.27 19.20
CA PRO A 12 -3.47 22.81 18.47
C PRO A 12 -3.68 23.23 17.01
N PRO A 13 -2.78 24.06 16.43
CA PRO A 13 -2.77 24.28 15.01
C PRO A 13 -2.48 22.92 14.39
N GLN A 14 -3.35 22.51 13.48
CA GLN A 14 -3.04 21.58 12.40
C GLN A 14 -2.12 20.43 12.85
N ALA A 15 -2.72 19.43 13.50
CA ALA A 15 -2.18 18.10 13.34
C ALA A 15 -2.18 17.85 11.82
N GLU A 16 -1.03 18.10 11.19
CA GLU A 16 -0.58 17.42 10.01
C GLU A 16 -0.72 15.93 10.33
N VAL A 17 -1.93 15.43 10.12
CA VAL A 17 -2.12 14.08 9.62
C VAL A 17 -1.51 14.16 8.22
N ARG A 18 -0.17 14.11 8.20
CA ARG A 18 0.60 13.45 7.17
C ARG A 18 0.20 11.97 7.28
N SER A 19 -1.08 11.70 6.99
CA SER A 19 -1.46 10.54 6.24
C SER A 19 -0.56 10.64 5.03
N GLU A 20 0.53 9.89 5.11
CA GLU A 20 1.31 9.52 3.95
C GLU A 20 0.30 8.82 3.04
N ARG A 21 -0.42 9.64 2.26
CA ARG A 21 -1.19 9.25 1.10
C ARG A 21 -0.13 8.69 0.17
N LEU A 22 0.19 7.42 0.38
CA LEU A 22 0.42 6.54 -0.73
C LEU A 22 -0.66 6.88 -1.75
N PRO A 23 -0.32 7.32 -2.97
CA PRO A 23 -1.32 7.55 -3.99
C PRO A 23 -1.95 6.20 -4.30
N LEU A 24 -3.05 5.89 -3.63
CA LEU A 24 -3.93 4.82 -4.05
C LEU A 24 -4.60 5.33 -5.33
N PRO A 25 -4.38 4.71 -6.50
CA PRO A 25 -5.11 5.11 -7.68
C PRO A 25 -6.59 4.85 -7.40
N ALA A 26 -7.38 5.91 -7.48
CA ALA A 26 -8.82 5.85 -7.40
C ALA A 26 -9.32 4.95 -8.54
N VAL A 27 -9.77 3.73 -8.20
CA VAL A 27 -10.51 2.88 -9.13
C VAL A 27 -11.92 2.72 -8.58
N GLU A 28 -12.76 3.63 -9.06
CA GLU A 28 -14.21 3.62 -9.00
C GLU A 28 -14.75 2.32 -9.61
N SER A 29 -15.41 1.47 -8.82
CA SER A 29 -16.62 0.68 -9.18
C SER A 29 -16.91 -0.42 -8.15
N GLY A 30 -18.18 -0.67 -7.87
CA GLY A 30 -18.63 -1.38 -6.68
C GLY A 30 -18.27 -2.87 -6.60
N LYS A 31 -18.16 -3.35 -5.35
CA LYS A 31 -18.09 -4.73 -4.78
C LYS A 31 -17.28 -5.81 -5.53
N ALA A 32 -17.43 -5.98 -6.83
CA ALA A 32 -16.54 -6.76 -7.69
C ALA A 32 -15.19 -6.06 -7.88
N ALA A 33 -15.17 -4.74 -8.09
CA ALA A 33 -13.90 -4.02 -8.13
C ALA A 33 -13.26 -3.92 -6.76
N LEU A 34 -14.01 -4.01 -5.64
CA LEU A 34 -13.44 -4.17 -4.29
C LEU A 34 -12.78 -5.55 -4.08
N ARG A 35 -13.40 -6.64 -4.56
CA ARG A 35 -12.78 -7.98 -4.52
C ARG A 35 -11.57 -8.09 -5.46
N ALA A 36 -11.64 -7.48 -6.63
CA ALA A 36 -10.50 -7.34 -7.53
C ALA A 36 -9.44 -6.39 -6.95
N SER A 37 -9.84 -5.31 -6.28
CA SER A 37 -8.99 -4.31 -5.64
C SER A 37 -8.24 -4.88 -4.45
N GLY A 38 -8.83 -5.78 -3.65
CA GLY A 38 -8.10 -6.46 -2.56
C GLY A 38 -6.91 -7.25 -3.09
N LYS A 39 -7.13 -8.07 -4.12
CA LYS A 39 -6.07 -8.86 -4.76
C LYS A 39 -5.04 -7.97 -5.46
N TRP A 40 -5.49 -6.86 -6.04
CA TRP A 40 -4.61 -5.87 -6.66
C TRP A 40 -3.79 -5.09 -5.63
N ALA A 41 -4.33 -4.80 -4.45
CA ALA A 41 -3.62 -4.16 -3.35
C ALA A 41 -2.49 -5.06 -2.81
N GLU A 42 -2.74 -6.37 -2.69
CA GLU A 42 -1.69 -7.33 -2.36
C GLU A 42 -0.57 -7.34 -3.41
N TYR A 43 -0.93 -7.32 -4.69
CA TYR A 43 0.03 -7.24 -5.78
C TYR A 43 0.83 -5.95 -5.75
N GLN A 44 0.17 -4.81 -5.59
CA GLN A 44 0.83 -3.52 -5.48
C GLN A 44 1.82 -3.50 -4.32
N HIS A 45 1.44 -4.06 -3.16
CA HIS A 45 2.33 -4.17 -2.01
C HIS A 45 3.59 -5.00 -2.29
N VAL A 46 3.46 -6.11 -3.03
CA VAL A 46 4.60 -6.91 -3.48
C VAL A 46 5.50 -6.12 -4.43
N ILE A 47 4.92 -5.36 -5.36
CA ILE A 47 5.65 -4.53 -6.34
C ILE A 47 6.45 -3.45 -5.63
N ASP A 48 5.81 -2.70 -4.75
CA ASP A 48 6.43 -1.61 -4.00
C ASP A 48 7.57 -2.14 -3.13
N THR A 49 7.39 -3.31 -2.52
CA THR A 49 8.44 -3.94 -1.74
C THR A 49 9.62 -4.36 -2.61
N ILE A 50 9.40 -4.94 -3.79
CA ILE A 50 10.51 -5.31 -4.68
C ILE A 50 11.25 -4.06 -5.19
N ARG A 51 10.52 -2.99 -5.53
CA ARG A 51 11.10 -1.70 -5.93
C ARG A 51 11.95 -1.07 -4.84
N LYS A 52 11.52 -1.16 -3.58
CA LYS A 52 12.28 -0.68 -2.41
C LYS A 52 13.64 -1.38 -2.23
N PHE A 53 13.80 -2.59 -2.75
CA PHE A 53 15.03 -3.37 -2.66
C PHE A 53 15.73 -3.52 -4.02
N ASP A 54 15.53 -2.60 -4.98
CA ASP A 54 16.21 -2.62 -6.30
C ASP A 54 16.10 -3.96 -7.05
N GLY A 55 14.97 -4.66 -6.91
CA GLY A 55 14.80 -5.95 -7.58
C GLY A 55 15.43 -7.15 -6.85
N HIS A 56 16.03 -6.98 -5.66
CA HIS A 56 16.56 -8.07 -4.85
C HIS A 56 15.45 -8.96 -4.27
N LYS A 57 15.05 -9.98 -5.05
CA LYS A 57 13.93 -10.89 -4.74
C LYS A 57 14.05 -11.57 -3.37
N THR A 58 15.25 -11.97 -2.94
CA THR A 58 15.47 -12.61 -1.64
C THR A 58 15.23 -11.65 -0.47
N LYS A 59 15.71 -10.41 -0.57
CA LYS A 59 15.49 -9.38 0.47
C LYS A 59 14.03 -8.93 0.51
N ALA A 60 13.41 -8.76 -0.67
CA ALA A 60 11.99 -8.44 -0.77
C ALA A 60 11.10 -9.54 -0.18
N ALA A 61 11.40 -10.83 -0.45
CA ALA A 61 10.67 -11.95 0.13
C ALA A 61 10.76 -11.96 1.66
N ALA A 62 11.96 -11.77 2.20
CA ALA A 62 12.16 -11.67 3.65
C ALA A 62 11.38 -10.51 4.26
N SER A 63 11.36 -9.35 3.62
CA SER A 63 10.59 -8.19 4.07
C SER A 63 9.07 -8.38 3.97
N LEU A 64 8.60 -9.22 3.05
CA LEU A 64 7.19 -9.59 2.89
C LEU A 64 6.77 -10.73 3.86
N GLY A 65 7.69 -11.26 4.67
CA GLY A 65 7.41 -12.38 5.58
C GLY A 65 7.15 -13.71 4.86
N MET A 66 7.65 -13.88 3.63
CA MET A 66 7.46 -15.11 2.85
C MET A 66 8.77 -15.68 2.32
N THR A 67 8.76 -16.95 1.91
CA THR A 67 9.93 -17.58 1.30
C THR A 67 10.16 -17.07 -0.12
N SER A 68 11.40 -17.08 -0.59
CA SER A 68 11.73 -16.74 -1.99
C SER A 68 10.93 -17.58 -3.00
N ARG A 69 10.60 -18.82 -2.64
CA ARG A 69 9.77 -19.71 -3.46
C ARG A 69 8.31 -19.23 -3.55
N ALA A 70 7.72 -18.83 -2.41
CA ALA A 70 6.38 -18.25 -2.39
C ALA A 70 6.31 -16.95 -3.22
N LEU A 71 7.32 -16.08 -3.11
CA LEU A 71 7.40 -14.86 -3.91
C LEU A 71 7.44 -15.17 -5.42
N ARG A 72 8.22 -16.17 -5.84
CA ARG A 72 8.27 -16.60 -7.26
C ARG A 72 6.92 -17.10 -7.76
N TYR A 73 6.21 -17.89 -6.96
CA TYR A 73 4.86 -18.34 -7.34
C TYR A 73 3.89 -17.17 -7.46
N ARG A 74 3.97 -16.21 -6.53
CA ARG A 74 3.12 -15.02 -6.56
C ARG A 74 3.41 -14.16 -7.80
N LEU A 75 4.69 -14.02 -8.18
CA LEU A 75 5.12 -13.37 -9.42
C LEU A 75 4.62 -14.08 -10.68
N ASN A 76 4.64 -15.42 -10.70
CA ASN A 76 4.08 -16.18 -11.82
C ASN A 76 2.57 -15.95 -11.95
N ALA A 77 1.83 -16.04 -10.83
CA ALA A 77 0.41 -15.74 -10.81
C ALA A 77 0.12 -14.30 -11.28
N MET A 78 0.93 -13.32 -10.88
CA MET A 78 0.81 -11.93 -11.34
C MET A 78 0.99 -11.81 -12.86
N ARG A 79 1.98 -12.50 -13.43
CA ARG A 79 2.19 -12.54 -14.90
C ARG A 79 1.02 -13.18 -15.65
N GLU A 80 0.44 -14.25 -15.11
CA GLU A 80 -0.76 -14.88 -15.67
C GLU A 80 -1.98 -13.95 -15.66
N GLN A 81 -2.02 -13.00 -14.72
CA GLN A 81 -3.04 -11.95 -14.68
C GLN A 81 -2.68 -10.71 -15.54
N GLY A 82 -1.59 -10.76 -16.31
CA GLY A 82 -1.13 -9.66 -17.18
C GLY A 82 -0.31 -8.58 -16.46
N ILE A 83 0.09 -8.81 -15.21
CA ILE A 83 0.96 -7.89 -14.45
C ILE A 83 2.40 -8.35 -14.62
N GLU A 84 3.08 -7.78 -15.61
CA GLU A 84 4.52 -7.97 -15.82
C GLU A 84 5.32 -6.95 -14.99
N LEU A 85 6.36 -7.44 -14.30
CA LEU A 85 7.23 -6.60 -13.50
C LEU A 85 8.61 -6.54 -14.13
N ASN A 86 8.93 -5.38 -14.68
CA ASN A 86 10.27 -5.05 -15.13
C ASN A 86 10.99 -4.37 -13.96
N PHE A 87 11.97 -5.05 -13.38
CA PHE A 87 12.84 -4.54 -12.31
C PHE A 87 14.26 -4.43 -12.85
#